data_AF-A0A2V7Q8Z3-F1
#
_entry.id   AF-A0A2V7Q8Z3-F1
#
_cell.length_a   1.000
_cell.length_b   1.000
_cell.length_c   1.000
_cell.angle_alpha   90.00
_cell.angle_beta   90.00
_cell.angle_gamma   90.00
#
_symmetry.space_group_name_H-M   'P 1'
#
loop_
_entity.id
_entity.type
_entity.pdbx_description
1 polymer ?
#
loop_
_entity_poly.entity_id
_entity_poly.type
_entity_poly.pdbx_seq_one_letter_code
_entity_poly.pdbx_strand_id
1 'polypeptide(L)'
;MTGALAATLWQAPAPISFAAAERVRLRAHFDSVERELRARDMQGLTPAQRAARARLLGILHNYQVRGVFPRNTDFPDRDMPVFIDWAGTRCGFAYLIEQTGHEDLVLRIAATRNNARAPELKDDPEVGRWLAENGITLAEATRIQPTYGCGSPRGDCAVAGAVFPASEGYKVATGVTVATNVTPSRSMSSTQASRVRPAGSLLWVQERSASSPGPRTWAPSG
;
A
#
# COMPACT_ATOMS: atom_id res chain seq x y z
N MET A 1 25.11 -39.79 -42.08
CA MET A 1 24.08 -39.20 -41.21
C MET A 1 24.79 -38.43 -40.10
N THR A 2 25.01 -37.12 -40.27
CA THR A 2 25.63 -36.26 -39.26
C THR A 2 24.53 -35.42 -38.62
N GLY A 3 24.15 -35.77 -37.39
CA GLY A 3 23.19 -35.00 -36.60
C GLY A 3 23.85 -33.73 -36.06
N ALA A 4 23.33 -32.58 -36.46
CA ALA A 4 23.69 -31.30 -35.86
C ALA A 4 22.92 -31.15 -34.54
N LEU A 5 23.63 -31.08 -33.42
CA LEU A 5 23.06 -30.66 -32.14
C LEU A 5 22.85 -29.14 -32.19
N ALA A 6 21.60 -28.71 -32.28
CA ALA A 6 21.24 -27.31 -32.12
C ALA A 6 21.38 -26.93 -30.64
N ALA A 7 22.41 -26.15 -30.32
CA ALA A 7 22.55 -25.55 -29.01
C ALA A 7 21.54 -24.39 -28.89
N THR A 8 20.49 -24.60 -28.10
CA THR A 8 19.54 -23.53 -27.75
C THR A 8 20.24 -22.57 -26.81
N LEU A 9 20.65 -21.39 -27.32
CA LEU A 9 21.19 -20.31 -26.51
C LEU A 9 20.07 -19.73 -25.64
N TRP A 10 20.11 -20.03 -24.34
CA TRP A 10 19.25 -19.38 -23.36
C TRP A 10 19.64 -17.91 -23.25
N GLN A 11 18.84 -17.01 -23.85
CA GLN A 11 19.01 -15.58 -23.60
C GLN A 11 18.30 -15.20 -22.30
N ALA A 12 19.05 -14.65 -21.35
CA ALA A 12 18.45 -14.05 -20.17
C ALA A 12 17.58 -12.85 -20.59
N PRO A 13 16.41 -12.63 -19.96
CA PRO A 13 15.59 -11.46 -20.26
C PRO A 13 16.35 -10.17 -19.95
N ALA A 14 16.15 -9.15 -20.79
CA ALA A 14 16.74 -7.84 -20.57
C ALA A 14 16.31 -7.26 -19.21
N PRO A 15 17.19 -6.51 -18.52
CA PRO A 15 16.84 -5.89 -17.25
C PRO A 15 15.66 -4.92 -17.43
N ILE A 16 14.74 -4.93 -16.46
CA ILE A 16 13.59 -4.02 -16.43
C ILE A 16 14.13 -2.58 -16.32
N SER A 17 13.61 -1.67 -17.15
CA SER A 17 14.03 -0.26 -17.10
C SER A 17 13.66 0.39 -15.76
N PHE A 18 14.42 1.39 -15.34
CA PHE A 18 14.14 2.13 -14.11
C PHE A 18 12.68 2.61 -14.04
N ALA A 19 12.17 3.22 -15.13
CA ALA A 19 10.79 3.71 -15.18
C ALA A 19 9.75 2.60 -15.00
N ALA A 20 10.02 1.39 -15.47
CA ALA A 20 9.13 0.25 -15.28
C ALA A 20 9.20 -0.29 -13.84
N ALA A 21 10.39 -0.39 -13.24
CA ALA A 21 10.57 -0.77 -11.84
C ALA A 21 9.91 0.25 -10.90
N GLU A 22 10.06 1.54 -11.17
CA GLU A 22 9.48 2.61 -10.37
C GLU A 22 7.95 2.60 -10.39
N ARG A 23 7.36 2.37 -11.57
CA ARG A 23 5.91 2.20 -11.68
C ARG A 23 5.41 0.99 -10.87
N VAL A 24 6.17 -0.11 -10.82
CA VAL A 24 5.82 -1.28 -9.99
C VAL A 24 5.88 -0.92 -8.50
N ARG A 25 6.96 -0.27 -8.05
CA ARG A 25 7.12 0.20 -6.66
C ARG A 25 5.96 1.11 -6.25
N LEU A 26 5.64 2.11 -7.08
CA LEU A 26 4.57 3.06 -6.78
C LEU A 26 3.20 2.40 -6.75
N ARG A 27 2.91 1.45 -7.66
CA ARG A 27 1.67 0.67 -7.60
C ARG A 27 1.54 -0.14 -6.32
N ALA A 28 2.62 -0.78 -5.88
CA ALA A 28 2.66 -1.53 -4.63
C ALA A 28 2.47 -0.62 -3.41
N HIS A 29 3.07 0.58 -3.42
CA HIS A 29 2.85 1.60 -2.39
C HIS A 29 1.38 1.99 -2.27
N PHE A 30 0.74 2.39 -3.37
CA PHE A 30 -0.66 2.83 -3.34
C PHE A 30 -1.62 1.70 -2.95
N ASP A 31 -1.35 0.46 -3.38
CA ASP A 31 -2.09 -0.73 -2.97
C ASP A 31 -1.97 -0.98 -1.46
N SER A 32 -0.77 -0.86 -0.89
CA SER A 32 -0.55 -0.97 0.55
C SER A 32 -1.28 0.13 1.33
N VAL A 33 -1.23 1.37 0.85
CA VAL A 33 -1.92 2.51 1.47
C VAL A 33 -3.43 2.32 1.40
N GLU A 34 -3.98 1.89 0.27
CA GLU A 34 -5.41 1.63 0.13
C GLU A 34 -5.88 0.59 1.17
N ARG A 35 -5.17 -0.54 1.29
CA ARG A 35 -5.47 -1.54 2.32
C ARG A 35 -5.39 -0.99 3.74
N GLU A 36 -4.32 -0.25 4.06
CA GLU A 36 -4.15 0.37 5.37
C GLU A 36 -5.35 1.27 5.71
N LEU A 37 -5.73 2.15 4.78
CA LEU A 37 -6.79 3.14 5.00
C LEU A 37 -8.19 2.51 5.03
N ARG A 38 -8.42 1.41 4.29
CA ARG A 38 -9.68 0.64 4.35
C ARG A 38 -9.85 -0.13 5.66
N ALA A 39 -8.76 -0.56 6.28
CA ALA A 39 -8.78 -1.33 7.52
C ALA A 39 -8.93 -0.45 8.78
N ARG A 40 -8.76 0.87 8.66
CA ARG A 40 -8.84 1.79 9.81
C ARG A 40 -10.26 1.92 10.36
N ASP A 41 -10.32 2.10 11.69
CA ASP A 41 -11.56 2.40 12.37
C ASP A 41 -12.12 3.76 11.93
N MET A 42 -13.44 3.80 11.77
CA MET A 42 -14.20 4.95 11.30
C MET A 42 -15.15 5.50 12.36
N GLN A 43 -15.09 5.03 13.62
CA GLN A 43 -16.04 5.40 14.69
C GLN A 43 -16.28 6.91 14.84
N GLY A 44 -15.28 7.75 14.60
CA GLY A 44 -15.39 9.22 14.66
C GLY A 44 -15.96 9.90 13.39
N LEU A 45 -16.21 9.16 12.30
CA LEU A 45 -16.70 9.73 11.04
C LEU A 45 -18.22 9.73 10.97
N THR A 46 -18.78 10.84 10.51
CA THR A 46 -20.20 10.96 10.13
C THR A 46 -20.54 10.02 8.95
N PRO A 47 -21.81 9.67 8.72
CA PRO A 47 -22.21 8.88 7.56
C PRO A 47 -21.75 9.47 6.22
N ALA A 48 -21.83 10.80 6.08
CA ALA A 48 -21.38 11.51 4.87
C ALA A 48 -19.87 11.36 4.66
N GLN A 49 -19.06 11.53 5.71
CA GLN A 49 -17.60 11.36 5.66
C GLN A 49 -17.21 9.92 5.34
N ARG A 50 -17.91 8.91 5.88
CA ARG A 50 -17.65 7.50 5.54
C ARG A 50 -17.92 7.23 4.06
N ALA A 51 -19.02 7.76 3.53
CA ALA A 51 -19.33 7.65 2.11
C ALA A 51 -18.29 8.36 1.24
N ALA A 52 -17.86 9.57 1.63
CA ALA A 52 -16.82 10.32 0.94
C ALA A 52 -15.47 9.58 0.96
N ARG A 53 -15.06 9.08 2.13
CA ARG A 53 -13.86 8.25 2.29
C ARG A 53 -13.89 7.03 1.39
N ALA A 54 -15.01 6.30 1.34
CA ALA A 54 -15.15 5.13 0.47
C ALA A 54 -15.00 5.48 -1.02
N ARG A 55 -15.59 6.60 -1.47
CA ARG A 55 -15.40 7.12 -2.83
C ARG A 55 -13.94 7.50 -3.09
N LEU A 56 -13.31 8.21 -2.15
CA LEU A 56 -11.92 8.65 -2.26
C LEU A 56 -10.96 7.47 -2.41
N LEU A 57 -11.16 6.39 -1.63
CA LEU A 57 -10.35 5.18 -1.75
C LEU A 57 -10.60 4.44 -3.07
N GLY A 58 -11.79 4.52 -3.65
CA GLY A 58 -12.05 4.08 -5.02
C GLY A 58 -11.29 4.90 -6.07
N ILE A 59 -11.17 6.22 -5.87
CA ILE A 59 -10.37 7.10 -6.74
C ILE A 59 -8.88 6.75 -6.60
N LEU A 60 -8.39 6.48 -5.39
CA LEU A 60 -7.01 6.05 -5.14
C LEU A 60 -6.70 4.74 -5.86
N HIS A 61 -7.63 3.79 -5.82
CA HIS A 61 -7.53 2.55 -6.59
C HIS A 61 -7.38 2.81 -8.08
N ASN A 62 -8.22 3.67 -8.65
CA ASN A 62 -8.14 4.04 -10.07
C ASN A 62 -6.80 4.71 -10.42
N TYR A 63 -6.27 5.57 -9.55
CA TYR A 63 -4.95 6.18 -9.72
C TYR A 63 -3.83 5.12 -9.79
N GLN A 64 -3.88 4.15 -8.86
CA GLN A 64 -2.94 3.04 -8.79
C GLN A 64 -3.00 2.16 -10.05
N VAL A 65 -4.20 1.77 -10.50
CA VAL A 65 -4.40 0.98 -11.71
C VAL A 65 -3.89 1.71 -12.95
N ARG A 66 -4.22 3.00 -13.10
CA ARG A 66 -3.75 3.85 -14.21
C ARG A 66 -2.21 3.86 -14.30
N GLY A 67 -1.52 3.93 -13.16
CA GLY A 67 -0.06 3.82 -13.12
C GLY A 67 0.69 4.95 -13.84
N VAL A 68 0.06 6.12 -13.96
CA VAL A 68 0.64 7.35 -14.51
C VAL A 68 1.03 8.23 -13.33
N PHE A 69 2.33 8.35 -13.09
CA PHE A 69 2.89 9.01 -11.90
C PHE A 69 3.82 10.15 -12.31
N PRO A 70 3.88 11.24 -11.54
CA PRO A 70 4.63 12.42 -11.94
C PRO A 70 6.14 12.22 -11.84
N ARG A 71 6.89 13.02 -12.61
CA ARG A 71 8.36 13.04 -12.59
C ARG A 71 8.87 14.42 -12.20
N ASN A 72 9.65 14.50 -11.13
CA ASN A 72 10.34 15.73 -10.76
C ASN A 72 11.70 15.80 -11.45
N THR A 73 11.82 16.62 -12.50
CA THR A 73 13.07 16.84 -13.24
C THR A 73 13.85 18.07 -12.77
N ASP A 74 13.26 18.91 -11.93
CA ASP A 74 13.85 20.17 -11.47
C ASP A 74 14.90 19.94 -10.38
N PHE A 75 14.81 18.80 -9.69
CA PHE A 75 15.74 18.39 -8.63
C PHE A 75 16.30 16.99 -8.90
N PRO A 76 17.13 16.80 -9.95
CA PRO A 76 17.62 15.48 -10.35
C PRO A 76 18.49 14.80 -9.28
N ASP A 77 19.06 15.58 -8.35
CA ASP A 77 19.94 15.11 -7.28
C ASP A 77 19.26 15.11 -5.89
N ARG A 78 17.93 15.32 -5.81
CA ARG A 78 17.21 15.38 -4.53
C ARG A 78 15.86 14.68 -4.59
N ASP A 79 15.46 14.17 -3.44
CA ASP A 79 14.23 13.40 -3.26
C ASP A 79 13.05 14.32 -3.00
N MET A 80 12.72 15.13 -4.01
CA MET A 80 11.73 16.20 -3.90
C MET A 80 10.37 15.75 -4.48
N PRO A 81 9.26 15.92 -3.73
CA PRO A 81 7.94 15.75 -4.28
C PRO A 81 7.67 16.77 -5.40
N VAL A 82 6.70 16.47 -6.25
CA VAL A 82 6.12 17.44 -7.17
C VAL A 82 4.60 17.25 -7.19
N PHE A 83 3.84 18.33 -7.08
CA PHE A 83 2.38 18.30 -7.01
C PHE A 83 1.80 18.07 -8.41
N ILE A 84 2.28 18.83 -9.40
CA ILE A 84 2.05 18.66 -10.83
C ILE A 84 3.39 18.74 -11.57
N ASP A 85 3.73 17.74 -12.37
CA ASP A 85 4.95 17.76 -13.19
C ASP A 85 4.82 18.58 -14.48
N TRP A 86 5.92 18.70 -15.22
CA TRP A 86 5.99 19.43 -16.48
C TRP A 86 5.03 18.90 -17.56
N ALA A 87 4.61 17.64 -17.47
CA ALA A 87 3.67 17.00 -18.39
C ALA A 87 2.20 17.13 -17.92
N GLY A 88 1.95 17.85 -16.83
CA GLY A 88 0.63 17.98 -16.22
C GLY A 88 0.21 16.77 -15.39
N THR A 89 1.12 15.86 -15.06
CA THR A 89 0.80 14.68 -14.24
C THR A 89 0.67 15.09 -12.78
N ARG A 90 -0.46 14.77 -12.15
CA ARG A 90 -0.71 15.00 -10.73
C ARG A 90 -0.03 13.91 -9.90
N CYS A 91 0.51 14.28 -8.73
CA CYS A 91 0.81 13.29 -7.69
C CYS A 91 -0.47 12.66 -7.13
N GLY A 92 -0.31 11.58 -6.35
CA GLY A 92 -1.47 10.86 -5.80
C GLY A 92 -2.37 11.76 -4.96
N PHE A 93 -1.80 12.64 -4.14
CA PHE A 93 -2.58 13.55 -3.32
C PHE A 93 -3.32 14.61 -4.17
N ALA A 94 -2.64 15.25 -5.12
CA ALA A 94 -3.22 16.19 -6.06
C ALA A 94 -4.34 15.56 -6.90
N TYR A 95 -4.15 14.32 -7.37
CA TYR A 95 -5.15 13.59 -8.14
C TYR A 95 -6.43 13.36 -7.35
N LEU A 96 -6.32 12.99 -6.07
CA LEU A 96 -7.50 12.78 -5.21
C LEU A 96 -8.30 14.07 -5.02
N ILE A 97 -7.61 15.19 -4.79
CA ILE A 97 -8.23 16.51 -4.65
C ILE A 97 -8.97 16.91 -5.93
N GLU A 98 -8.30 16.76 -7.08
CA GLU A 98 -8.91 17.09 -8.38
C GLU A 98 -10.13 16.23 -8.70
N GLN A 99 -10.03 14.91 -8.53
CA GLN A 99 -11.11 13.97 -8.86
C GLN A 99 -12.31 14.08 -7.92
N THR A 100 -12.21 14.87 -6.84
CA THR A 100 -13.32 15.23 -5.97
C THR A 100 -13.88 16.63 -6.24
N GLY A 101 -13.41 17.29 -7.31
CA GLY A 101 -13.97 18.55 -7.81
C GLY A 101 -13.20 19.81 -7.44
N HIS A 102 -11.99 19.69 -6.89
CA HIS A 102 -11.19 20.81 -6.39
C HIS A 102 -9.94 21.07 -7.25
N GLU A 103 -10.13 21.19 -8.57
CA GLU A 103 -9.03 21.46 -9.51
C GLU A 103 -8.35 22.83 -9.22
N ASP A 104 -9.13 23.84 -8.85
CA ASP A 104 -8.66 25.17 -8.47
C ASP A 104 -7.68 25.13 -7.29
N LEU A 105 -7.99 24.34 -6.25
CA LEU A 105 -7.09 24.08 -5.12
C LEU A 105 -5.78 23.45 -5.59
N VAL A 106 -5.86 22.45 -6.48
CA VAL A 106 -4.68 21.74 -7.01
C VAL A 106 -3.78 22.69 -7.80
N LEU A 107 -4.37 23.49 -8.68
CA LEU A 107 -3.63 24.48 -9.47
C LEU A 107 -3.01 25.57 -8.59
N ARG A 108 -3.72 26.03 -7.55
CA ARG A 108 -3.17 27.00 -6.58
C ARG A 108 -1.96 26.44 -5.83
N ILE A 109 -2.06 25.21 -5.32
CA ILE A 109 -0.96 24.55 -4.60
C ILE A 109 0.23 24.34 -5.55
N ALA A 110 -0.01 23.88 -6.78
CA ALA A 110 1.06 23.73 -7.77
C ALA A 110 1.75 25.06 -8.09
N ALA A 111 1.00 26.16 -8.21
CA ALA A 111 1.58 27.47 -8.51
C ALA A 111 2.39 28.07 -7.34
N THR A 112 2.01 27.79 -6.10
CA THR A 112 2.58 28.46 -4.91
C THR A 112 3.55 27.58 -4.13
N ARG A 113 3.34 26.27 -4.14
CA ARG A 113 4.01 25.28 -3.29
C ARG A 113 4.16 23.93 -4.01
N ASN A 114 4.59 23.91 -5.28
CA ASN A 114 4.62 22.67 -6.09
C ASN A 114 5.43 21.52 -5.50
N ASN A 115 6.42 21.82 -4.65
CA ASN A 115 7.26 20.81 -4.01
C ASN A 115 6.83 20.53 -2.56
N ALA A 116 5.58 20.80 -2.21
CA ALA A 116 5.08 20.58 -0.86
C ALA A 116 4.71 19.11 -0.60
N ARG A 117 5.05 18.65 0.60
CA ARG A 117 4.49 17.43 1.20
C ARG A 117 3.16 17.73 1.88
N ALA A 118 2.31 16.72 2.04
CA ALA A 118 1.02 16.90 2.71
C ALA A 118 1.13 17.56 4.10
N PRO A 119 2.06 17.17 5.00
CA PRO A 119 2.24 17.85 6.30
C PRO A 119 2.58 19.34 6.21
N GLU A 120 3.24 19.76 5.13
CA GLU A 120 3.65 21.15 4.92
C GLU A 120 2.47 22.03 4.53
N LEU A 121 1.34 21.44 4.09
CA LEU A 121 0.10 22.12 3.71
C LEU A 121 -0.92 22.21 4.86
N LYS A 122 -0.52 21.86 6.09
CA LYS A 122 -1.41 21.85 7.28
C LYS A 122 -2.00 23.22 7.62
N ASP A 123 -1.36 24.29 7.16
CA ASP A 123 -1.75 25.69 7.36
C ASP A 123 -2.70 26.19 6.25
N ASP A 124 -2.91 25.43 5.18
CA ASP A 124 -3.88 25.77 4.14
C ASP A 124 -5.30 25.37 4.61
N PRO A 125 -6.21 26.35 4.84
CA PRO A 125 -7.54 26.07 5.37
C PRO A 125 -8.42 25.27 4.40
N GLU A 126 -8.16 25.37 3.10
CA GLU A 126 -8.92 24.65 2.09
C GLU A 126 -8.50 23.18 2.01
N VAL A 127 -7.20 22.90 2.17
CA VAL A 127 -6.71 21.53 2.39
C VAL A 127 -7.33 20.95 3.66
N GLY A 128 -7.35 21.70 4.76
CA GLY A 128 -7.97 21.27 6.01
C GLY A 128 -9.46 20.91 5.86
N ARG A 129 -10.22 21.74 5.16
CA ARG A 129 -11.63 21.50 4.86
C ARG A 129 -11.82 20.27 3.95
N TRP A 130 -11.03 20.15 2.89
CA TRP A 130 -11.09 19.00 1.98
C TRP A 130 -10.80 17.68 2.70
N LEU A 131 -9.81 17.64 3.59
CA LEU A 131 -9.49 16.48 4.43
C LEU A 131 -10.70 16.09 5.30
N ALA A 132 -11.31 17.08 5.96
CA ALA A 132 -12.45 16.87 6.84
C ALA A 132 -13.68 16.36 6.08
N GLU A 133 -14.01 16.94 4.93
CA GLU A 133 -15.14 16.55 4.07
C GLU A 133 -14.99 15.11 3.55
N ASN A 134 -13.75 14.72 3.21
CA ASN A 134 -13.45 13.38 2.71
C ASN A 134 -13.20 12.34 3.81
N GLY A 135 -13.30 12.72 5.09
CA GLY A 135 -13.10 11.81 6.21
C GLY A 135 -11.70 11.18 6.22
N ILE A 136 -10.68 11.94 5.82
CA ILE A 136 -9.27 11.52 5.91
C ILE A 136 -8.47 12.48 6.77
N THR A 137 -7.46 11.96 7.46
CA THR A 137 -6.57 12.75 8.30
C THR A 137 -5.36 13.26 7.52
N LEU A 138 -4.71 14.31 8.02
CA LEU A 138 -3.43 14.76 7.48
C LEU A 138 -2.35 13.65 7.50
N ALA A 139 -2.36 12.81 8.54
CA ALA A 139 -1.46 11.66 8.63
C ALA A 139 -1.71 10.66 7.48
N GLU A 140 -2.97 10.38 7.15
CA GLU A 140 -3.32 9.50 6.02
C GLU A 140 -2.96 10.14 4.66
N ALA A 141 -3.17 11.45 4.50
CA ALA A 141 -2.70 12.19 3.32
C ALA A 141 -1.17 12.09 3.16
N THR A 142 -0.44 12.09 4.28
CA THR A 142 1.02 11.87 4.31
C THR A 142 1.38 10.46 3.87
N ARG A 143 0.62 9.43 4.30
CA ARG A 143 0.83 8.04 3.87
C ARG A 143 0.61 7.86 2.36
N ILE A 144 -0.31 8.61 1.77
CA ILE A 144 -0.57 8.56 0.32
C ILE A 144 0.66 9.01 -0.46
N GLN A 145 1.42 10.00 -0.01
CA GLN A 145 2.68 10.36 -0.66
C GLN A 145 3.73 9.25 -0.45
N PRO A 146 4.36 8.73 -1.53
CA PRO A 146 5.41 7.73 -1.40
C PRO A 146 6.66 8.35 -0.76
N THR A 147 7.57 7.50 -0.28
CA THR A 147 8.94 7.94 -0.06
C THR A 147 9.53 8.32 -1.42
N TYR A 148 9.84 9.60 -1.57
CA TYR A 148 10.57 10.15 -2.70
C TYR A 148 12.04 9.75 -2.59
N GLY A 149 12.70 9.50 -3.71
CA GLY A 149 14.11 9.13 -3.75
C GLY A 149 14.48 7.67 -3.91
N CYS A 150 13.55 6.76 -3.59
CA CYS A 150 13.73 5.38 -4.01
C CYS A 150 13.60 5.31 -5.53
N GLY A 151 14.73 5.06 -6.21
CA GLY A 151 14.79 4.89 -7.65
C GLY A 151 15.84 5.71 -8.40
N SER A 152 16.48 6.71 -7.78
CA SER A 152 17.63 7.34 -8.44
C SER A 152 18.73 6.28 -8.68
N PRO A 153 19.50 6.32 -9.78
CA PRO A 153 20.73 5.53 -9.92
C PRO A 153 21.73 5.76 -8.78
N ARG A 154 21.56 6.85 -8.01
CA ARG A 154 22.33 7.21 -6.82
C ARG A 154 21.58 6.99 -5.50
N GLY A 155 20.32 6.55 -5.55
CA GLY A 155 19.47 6.38 -4.37
C GLY A 155 19.62 4.99 -3.77
N ASP A 156 20.38 4.91 -2.69
CA ASP A 156 20.56 3.75 -1.84
C ASP A 156 19.27 3.46 -1.04
N CYS A 157 18.27 2.90 -1.72
CA CYS A 157 17.31 2.00 -1.05
C CYS A 157 17.95 0.61 -0.96
N ALA A 158 19.13 0.52 -0.35
CA ALA A 158 19.62 -0.75 0.17
C ALA A 158 18.64 -1.18 1.26
N VAL A 159 18.07 -2.37 1.10
CA VAL A 159 17.10 -3.05 1.99
C VAL A 159 15.72 -2.40 2.16
N ALA A 160 14.92 -2.43 1.08
CA ALA A 160 13.58 -3.00 1.17
C ALA A 160 13.59 -4.35 0.46
N GLY A 161 14.30 -5.31 1.05
CA GLY A 161 14.17 -6.73 0.72
C GLY A 161 12.76 -7.18 1.08
N ALA A 162 11.82 -6.99 0.16
CA ALA A 162 10.63 -7.79 0.08
C ALA A 162 10.48 -8.14 -1.39
N VAL A 163 10.63 -9.42 -1.69
CA VAL A 163 9.78 -10.04 -2.69
C VAL A 163 8.37 -9.57 -2.36
N PHE A 164 7.85 -8.58 -3.09
CA PHE A 164 6.42 -8.31 -3.06
C PHE A 164 5.82 -9.44 -3.89
N PRO A 165 5.17 -10.46 -3.28
CA PRO A 165 4.36 -11.34 -4.09
C PRO A 165 3.38 -10.43 -4.81
N ALA A 166 3.44 -10.44 -6.15
CA ALA A 166 2.34 -9.92 -6.94
C ALA A 166 1.08 -10.57 -6.35
N SER A 167 0.12 -9.74 -5.92
CA SER A 167 -1.15 -10.23 -5.41
C SER A 167 -1.70 -11.26 -6.39
N GLU A 168 -1.80 -12.52 -5.96
CA GLU A 168 -2.67 -13.49 -6.61
C GLU A 168 -4.08 -12.91 -6.57
N GLY A 169 -4.50 -12.26 -7.65
CA GLY A 169 -5.75 -11.52 -7.58
C GLY A 169 -6.05 -10.57 -8.73
N TYR A 170 -5.56 -10.81 -9.95
CA TYR A 170 -6.20 -10.28 -11.15
C TYR A 170 -5.94 -11.23 -12.31
N LYS A 171 -6.91 -12.11 -12.59
CA LYS A 171 -6.96 -12.86 -13.84
C LYS A 171 -7.33 -11.89 -14.95
N VAL A 172 -6.34 -11.17 -15.47
CA VAL A 172 -6.46 -10.58 -16.81
C VAL A 172 -6.26 -11.70 -17.81
N ALA A 173 -7.29 -11.95 -18.61
CA ALA A 173 -7.30 -12.89 -19.71
C ALA A 173 -6.33 -12.43 -20.80
N THR A 174 -5.05 -12.68 -20.60
CA THR A 174 -4.01 -12.69 -21.64
C THR A 174 -3.13 -13.88 -21.32
N GLY A 175 -3.29 -14.95 -22.10
CA GLY A 175 -2.71 -16.26 -21.86
C GLY A 175 -1.18 -16.24 -21.87
N VAL A 176 -0.57 -16.11 -20.69
CA VAL A 176 0.82 -16.47 -20.44
C VAL A 176 0.87 -17.24 -19.13
N THR A 177 1.02 -18.55 -19.22
CA THR A 177 1.23 -19.43 -18.07
C THR A 177 2.72 -19.43 -17.73
N VAL A 178 3.12 -18.86 -16.59
CA VAL A 178 4.47 -19.05 -16.05
C VAL A 178 4.45 -20.28 -15.15
N ALA A 179 4.93 -21.41 -15.66
CA ALA A 179 5.10 -22.62 -14.87
C ALA A 179 6.35 -22.48 -13.99
N THR A 180 6.15 -22.34 -12.68
CA THR A 180 7.26 -22.47 -11.71
C THR A 180 7.43 -23.94 -11.35
N ASN A 181 8.44 -24.60 -11.92
CA ASN A 181 8.87 -25.92 -11.47
C ASN A 181 9.73 -25.75 -10.21
N VAL A 182 9.14 -25.99 -9.04
CA VAL A 182 9.92 -26.25 -7.81
C VAL A 182 9.99 -27.75 -7.65
N THR A 183 11.17 -28.32 -7.87
CA THR A 183 11.47 -29.73 -7.60
C THR A 183 11.64 -29.90 -6.08
N PRO A 184 10.79 -30.66 -5.37
CA PRO A 184 11.10 -31.03 -4.01
C PRO A 184 12.16 -32.13 -4.03
N SER A 185 13.31 -31.89 -3.40
CA SER A 185 14.29 -32.94 -3.12
C SER A 185 13.66 -33.96 -2.16
N ARG A 186 13.37 -35.16 -2.69
CA ARG A 186 13.15 -36.36 -1.89
C ARG A 186 14.45 -36.72 -1.17
N SER A 187 14.43 -36.75 0.16
CA SER A 187 15.34 -37.61 0.93
C SER A 187 14.47 -38.63 1.65
N MET A 188 14.66 -39.91 1.35
CA MET A 188 13.89 -41.02 1.93
C MET A 188 14.41 -41.39 3.32
N SER A 189 13.45 -41.85 4.11
CA SER A 189 13.47 -42.18 5.53
C SER A 189 14.42 -43.32 5.94
N SER A 190 14.78 -43.34 7.22
CA SER A 190 14.94 -44.60 7.97
C SER A 190 14.10 -44.58 9.25
N THR A 191 13.54 -45.75 9.52
CA THR A 191 12.44 -46.08 10.43
C THR A 191 12.89 -46.16 11.88
N GLN A 192 12.07 -45.66 12.83
CA GLN A 192 11.75 -46.48 14.01
C GLN A 192 10.44 -46.08 14.68
N ALA A 193 9.62 -47.11 14.92
CA ALA A 193 8.34 -47.05 15.58
C ALA A 193 8.51 -47.01 17.11
N SER A 194 7.59 -46.36 17.81
CA SER A 194 7.14 -46.88 19.11
C SER A 194 5.72 -46.44 19.45
N ARG A 195 4.96 -47.40 19.99
CA ARG A 195 3.55 -47.35 20.40
C ARG A 195 3.41 -46.68 21.76
N VAL A 196 2.31 -45.97 22.01
CA VAL A 196 1.63 -45.93 23.33
C VAL A 196 0.11 -45.86 23.15
N ARG A 197 -0.63 -46.65 23.94
CA ARG A 197 -2.10 -46.78 24.02
C ARG A 197 -2.71 -45.79 25.05
N PRO A 198 -4.03 -45.54 25.06
CA PRO A 198 -4.69 -44.57 25.95
C PRO A 198 -5.42 -45.19 27.17
N ALA A 199 -5.69 -44.37 28.18
CA ALA A 199 -6.70 -44.49 29.24
C ALA A 199 -6.82 -43.11 29.93
N GLY A 200 -7.92 -42.60 30.50
CA GLY A 200 -9.26 -43.08 30.81
C GLY A 200 -10.02 -41.93 31.52
N SER A 201 -11.34 -42.03 31.55
CA SER A 201 -12.34 -41.03 31.97
C SER A 201 -12.35 -40.68 33.47
N LEU A 202 -12.97 -39.52 33.84
CA LEU A 202 -14.02 -39.43 34.88
C LEU A 202 -14.66 -38.02 34.99
N LEU A 203 -16.00 -38.03 35.12
CA LEU A 203 -16.90 -36.92 35.48
C LEU A 203 -16.56 -36.31 36.86
N TRP A 204 -16.93 -35.03 37.07
CA TRP A 204 -17.80 -34.56 38.17
C TRP A 204 -18.40 -33.17 37.85
N VAL A 205 -19.46 -32.85 38.59
CA VAL A 205 -20.54 -31.88 38.36
C VAL A 205 -20.41 -30.67 39.31
N GLN A 206 -21.08 -29.56 38.94
CA GLN A 206 -21.76 -28.55 39.79
C GLN A 206 -21.12 -27.17 40.12
N GLU A 207 -21.64 -26.12 39.44
CA GLU A 207 -22.48 -25.01 39.96
C GLU A 207 -22.02 -24.17 41.18
N ARG A 208 -21.79 -22.86 40.99
CA ARG A 208 -22.60 -21.73 41.52
C ARG A 208 -21.91 -20.35 41.50
N SER A 209 -22.71 -19.35 41.12
CA SER A 209 -22.91 -18.03 41.73
C SER A 209 -21.81 -16.94 41.74
N ALA A 210 -22.14 -15.86 41.01
CA ALA A 210 -22.24 -14.46 41.44
C ALA A 210 -21.03 -13.74 42.08
N SER A 211 -20.63 -12.60 41.50
CA SER A 211 -20.93 -11.25 42.01
C SER A 211 -20.00 -10.18 41.41
N SER A 212 -20.59 -9.15 40.80
CA SER A 212 -19.93 -7.89 40.44
C SER A 212 -19.74 -6.99 41.68
N PRO A 213 -18.84 -6.00 41.60
CA PRO A 213 -19.23 -4.66 42.04
C PRO A 213 -18.83 -3.57 41.03
N GLY A 214 -19.69 -2.53 40.97
CA GLY A 214 -19.60 -1.37 40.09
C GLY A 214 -18.59 -0.29 40.51
N PRO A 215 -18.61 0.87 39.82
CA PRO A 215 -17.52 1.85 39.83
C PRO A 215 -17.59 2.84 41.01
N ARG A 216 -16.41 3.27 41.49
CA ARG A 216 -16.26 4.41 42.42
C ARG A 216 -16.12 5.69 41.62
N THR A 217 -17.02 6.63 41.85
CA THR A 217 -16.89 8.03 41.43
C THR A 217 -16.03 8.79 42.45
N TRP A 218 -15.16 9.67 41.97
CA TRP A 218 -14.43 10.67 42.75
C TRP A 218 -14.83 12.05 42.22
N ALA A 219 -15.35 12.89 43.10
CA ALA A 219 -15.55 14.32 42.87
C ALA A 219 -14.29 15.07 43.33
N PRO A 220 -13.92 16.21 42.72
CA PRO A 220 -12.83 17.04 43.22
C PRO A 220 -13.31 18.03 44.29
N SER A 221 -12.46 18.22 45.29
CA SER A 221 -12.51 19.33 46.25
C SER A 221 -11.51 20.40 45.80
N GLY A 222 -11.94 21.68 45.73
CA GLY A 222 -11.05 22.84 45.59
C GLY A 222 -11.35 23.70 44.37
#